data_AF-A0A1Q6E738-F1
#
_entry.id   AF-A0A1Q6E738-F1
#
_cell.length_a   1.000
_cell.length_b   1.000
_cell.length_c   1.000
_cell.angle_alpha   90.00
_cell.angle_beta   90.00
_cell.angle_gamma   90.00
#
_symmetry.space_group_name_H-M   'P 1'
#
loop_
_entity.id
_entity.type
_entity.pdbx_description
1 polymer ?
#
loop_
_entity_poly.entity_id
_entity_poly.type
_entity_poly.pdbx_seq_one_letter_code
_entity_poly.pdbx_strand_id
1 'polypeptide(L)'
;MTGRVDDLENQVTQLEELCRQMNTDIAALQTIVDVLQDNDCVTDVVPVVEGTTIIGYTLRFLHHAPITIYHGEKSEKGDKGDEGLTPTIGIRQDTGGVWYWTLNGEWLTDSLGNKIKAESRDGKDGENGQDGKDGEDGQDGVTPRLKIEEGYWYVSYTDGASWERLGKATGETGTTGESFFRDVTQDAENVYLTLSDGTTVTVPKGTSLNISFAESDLTRMPVNSTRELHYTVTGAISEATVEALSSADMKVKVEPDDATGINGKIVLVSGAEINDDSKVVIFVTNGERMLMRTLLFDKVGIPAVEETTKCVDAAGGRIELAFLSDSDCEAEIPDEARSWVRVAPSSRALTPHSIVLDIAANTDRPRSTVVTVRSVSVPTQCIEYTVEQAVGSTLLLYTTTGPCLQLSSDAFDAAIVSHTFKNGVGTIIFDKPITFLPKNTFADNPTLTGIAIPEGVTSIETYAVSGCSSLTSIKLPENLTTIGTDTFAQCYALTDIIIPGNVTLIKDATFCVCFALTSVYCRSVIPPVLGNYTFENTPNPTIYVPTASVEAYRAQWSEYASQIVGYEF
;
A
#
# COMPACT_ATOMS: atom_id res chain seq x y z
N MET A 1 33.17 -46.43 6.06
CA MET A 1 33.57 -45.80 4.76
C MET A 1 32.38 -45.17 4.09
N THR A 2 31.18 -45.78 4.11
CA THR A 2 29.93 -45.21 3.57
C THR A 2 29.58 -43.85 4.18
N GLY A 3 29.48 -43.73 5.51
CA GLY A 3 29.13 -42.44 6.14
C GLY A 3 30.15 -41.30 6.03
N ARG A 4 31.34 -41.55 5.44
CA ARG A 4 32.34 -40.50 5.15
C ARG A 4 32.32 -40.07 3.68
N VAL A 5 31.73 -40.89 2.82
CA VAL A 5 31.50 -40.60 1.40
C VAL A 5 30.19 -39.83 1.26
N ASP A 6 29.14 -40.25 1.97
CA ASP A 6 27.85 -39.55 2.01
C ASP A 6 27.99 -38.09 2.50
N ASP A 7 28.90 -37.86 3.44
CA ASP A 7 29.19 -36.52 3.99
C ASP A 7 29.97 -35.64 3.00
N LEU A 8 30.89 -36.22 2.24
CA LEU A 8 31.64 -35.52 1.18
C LEU A 8 30.74 -35.20 -0.02
N GLU A 9 29.84 -36.10 -0.41
CA GLU A 9 28.88 -35.87 -1.51
C GLU A 9 27.89 -34.75 -1.18
N ASN A 10 27.44 -34.66 0.07
CA ASN A 10 26.62 -33.55 0.56
C ASN A 10 27.39 -32.22 0.53
N GLN A 11 28.65 -32.19 0.99
CA GLN A 11 29.48 -30.98 0.96
C GLN A 11 29.74 -30.49 -0.47
N VAL A 12 30.03 -31.38 -1.42
CA VAL A 12 30.24 -31.01 -2.82
C VAL A 12 28.97 -30.41 -3.42
N THR A 13 27.80 -31.01 -3.14
CA THR A 13 26.51 -30.51 -3.64
C THR A 13 26.20 -29.10 -3.12
N GLN A 14 26.47 -28.83 -1.84
CA GLN A 14 26.28 -27.50 -1.24
C GLN A 14 27.21 -26.44 -1.82
N LEU A 15 28.47 -26.79 -2.07
CA LEU A 15 29.45 -25.88 -2.68
C LEU A 15 29.11 -25.57 -4.14
N GLU A 16 28.64 -26.55 -4.91
CA GLU A 16 28.17 -26.35 -6.27
C GLU A 16 26.94 -25.43 -6.33
N GLU A 17 26.02 -25.56 -5.37
CA GLU A 17 24.85 -24.68 -5.26
C GLU A 17 25.26 -23.24 -4.94
N LEU A 18 26.14 -23.06 -3.95
CA LEU A 18 26.67 -21.75 -3.58
C LEU A 18 27.36 -21.05 -4.76
N CYS A 19 28.19 -21.79 -5.50
CA CYS A 19 28.88 -21.25 -6.67
C CYS A 19 27.91 -20.84 -7.78
N ARG A 20 26.82 -21.61 -7.98
CA ARG A 20 25.79 -21.27 -8.96
C ARG A 20 25.07 -19.99 -8.57
N GLN A 21 24.67 -19.89 -7.30
CA GLN A 21 24.00 -18.74 -6.75
C GLN A 21 24.83 -17.46 -6.90
N MET A 22 26.12 -17.53 -6.55
CA MET A 22 27.02 -16.38 -6.70
C MET A 22 27.13 -15.92 -8.15
N ASN A 23 27.25 -16.83 -9.13
CA ASN A 23 27.27 -16.41 -10.55
C ASN A 23 25.95 -15.77 -11.00
N THR A 24 24.80 -16.21 -10.46
CA THR A 24 23.50 -15.57 -10.69
C THR A 24 23.47 -14.14 -10.13
N ASP A 25 24.01 -13.92 -8.93
CA ASP A 25 24.08 -12.60 -8.32
C ASP A 25 25.01 -11.65 -9.10
N ILE A 26 26.12 -12.14 -9.67
CA ILE A 26 26.99 -11.32 -10.56
C ILE A 26 26.23 -10.87 -11.80
N ALA A 27 25.47 -11.77 -12.43
CA ALA A 27 24.66 -11.42 -13.60
C ALA A 27 23.59 -10.36 -13.26
N ALA A 28 22.97 -10.47 -12.08
CA ALA A 28 22.00 -9.49 -11.60
C ALA A 28 22.62 -8.09 -11.44
N LEU A 29 23.85 -8.00 -10.88
CA LEU A 29 24.57 -6.72 -10.75
C LEU A 29 24.83 -6.04 -12.10
N GLN A 30 25.14 -6.81 -13.14
CA GLN A 30 25.33 -6.26 -14.49
C GLN A 30 24.04 -5.66 -15.04
N THR A 31 22.91 -6.38 -14.92
CA THR A 31 21.62 -5.86 -15.37
C THR A 31 21.21 -4.59 -14.62
N ILE A 32 21.54 -4.46 -13.33
CA ILE A 32 21.28 -3.23 -12.56
C ILE A 32 22.05 -2.04 -13.14
N VAL A 33 23.30 -2.25 -13.55
CA VAL A 33 24.10 -1.19 -14.20
C VAL A 33 23.43 -0.76 -15.51
N ASP A 34 22.99 -1.71 -16.33
CA ASP A 34 22.33 -1.41 -17.61
C ASP A 34 21.01 -0.63 -17.40
N VAL A 35 20.20 -1.02 -16.41
CA VAL A 35 18.96 -0.31 -16.00
C VAL A 35 19.25 1.16 -15.65
N LEU A 36 20.29 1.41 -14.86
CA LEU A 36 20.65 2.76 -14.44
C LEU A 36 21.14 3.62 -15.61
N GLN A 37 21.84 3.02 -16.57
CA GLN A 37 22.37 3.71 -17.74
C GLN A 37 21.30 4.07 -18.76
N ASP A 38 20.33 3.17 -18.95
CA ASP A 38 19.22 3.38 -19.87
C ASP A 38 18.10 4.26 -19.25
N ASN A 39 18.32 4.78 -18.03
CA ASN A 39 17.30 5.48 -17.22
C ASN A 39 16.00 4.69 -17.09
N ASP A 40 16.13 3.36 -17.05
CA ASP A 40 15.00 2.48 -16.83
C ASP A 40 14.59 2.49 -15.35
N CYS A 41 13.36 2.07 -15.07
CA CYS A 41 12.80 2.17 -13.73
C CYS A 41 12.21 0.84 -13.27
N VAL A 42 12.23 0.65 -11.94
CA VAL A 42 11.57 -0.49 -11.30
C VAL A 42 10.06 -0.27 -11.37
N THR A 43 9.35 -1.29 -11.85
CA THR A 43 7.90 -1.32 -11.93
C THR A 43 7.27 -2.19 -10.85
N ASP A 44 8.02 -3.16 -10.31
CA ASP A 44 7.55 -4.09 -9.28
C ASP A 44 8.74 -4.72 -8.52
N VAL A 45 8.51 -5.05 -7.24
CA VAL A 45 9.48 -5.72 -6.35
C VAL A 45 8.76 -6.88 -5.67
N VAL A 46 9.07 -8.10 -6.11
CA VAL A 46 8.36 -9.31 -5.64
C VAL A 46 9.25 -10.09 -4.67
N PRO A 47 8.83 -10.33 -3.41
CA PRO A 47 9.61 -11.15 -2.48
C PRO A 47 9.64 -12.61 -2.95
N VAL A 48 10.81 -13.24 -2.88
CA VAL A 48 11.01 -14.68 -3.10
C VAL A 48 10.95 -15.37 -1.75
N VAL A 49 10.00 -16.29 -1.58
CA VAL A 49 9.74 -16.97 -0.30
C VAL A 49 10.03 -18.46 -0.36
N GLU A 50 10.72 -18.97 0.67
CA GLU A 50 10.87 -20.40 0.93
C GLU A 50 10.24 -20.72 2.30
N GLY A 51 9.13 -21.47 2.29
CA GLY A 51 8.31 -21.67 3.49
C GLY A 51 7.68 -20.37 3.98
N THR A 52 8.18 -19.83 5.09
CA THR A 52 7.74 -18.54 5.69
C THR A 52 8.83 -17.47 5.65
N THR A 53 10.01 -17.76 5.12
CA THR A 53 11.17 -16.85 5.08
C THR A 53 11.28 -16.22 3.69
N ILE A 54 11.50 -14.89 3.64
CA ILE A 54 11.91 -14.19 2.42
C ILE A 54 13.42 -14.44 2.24
N ILE A 55 13.79 -15.04 1.10
CA ILE A 55 15.17 -15.42 0.75
C ILE A 55 15.75 -14.54 -0.39
N GLY A 56 14.96 -13.59 -0.90
CA GLY A 56 15.36 -12.76 -2.03
C GLY A 56 14.22 -11.89 -2.55
N TYR A 57 14.49 -11.16 -3.64
CA TYR A 57 13.55 -10.30 -4.35
C TYR A 57 13.74 -10.42 -5.86
N THR A 58 12.65 -10.53 -6.60
CA THR A 58 12.64 -10.35 -8.04
C THR A 58 12.30 -8.89 -8.36
N LEU A 59 13.22 -8.19 -9.02
CA LEU A 59 12.99 -6.84 -9.53
C LEU A 59 12.47 -6.92 -10.97
N ARG A 60 11.38 -6.21 -11.26
CA ARG A 60 10.89 -6.03 -12.63
C ARG A 60 11.16 -4.60 -13.09
N PHE A 61 11.56 -4.47 -14.34
CA PHE A 61 11.84 -3.18 -14.95
C PHE A 61 10.85 -2.89 -16.07
N LEU A 62 10.78 -1.63 -16.49
CA LEU A 62 9.90 -1.23 -17.58
C LEU A 62 10.42 -1.73 -18.95
N HIS A 63 11.74 -1.75 -19.16
CA HIS A 63 12.34 -2.16 -20.44
C HIS A 63 13.32 -3.34 -20.33
N HIS A 64 13.91 -3.58 -19.14
CA HIS A 64 14.84 -4.69 -18.91
C HIS A 64 14.14 -5.98 -18.42
N ALA A 65 14.78 -7.12 -18.69
CA ALA A 65 14.32 -8.41 -18.18
C ALA A 65 14.36 -8.44 -16.65
N PRO A 66 13.40 -9.12 -15.99
CA PRO A 66 13.39 -9.19 -14.54
C PRO A 66 14.60 -9.98 -14.03
N ILE A 67 15.17 -9.52 -12.93
CA ILE A 67 16.28 -10.20 -12.25
C ILE A 67 15.81 -10.69 -10.88
N THR A 68 16.40 -11.79 -10.41
CA THR A 68 16.18 -12.27 -9.05
C THR A 68 17.46 -12.13 -8.25
N ILE A 69 17.34 -11.43 -7.13
CA ILE A 69 18.41 -11.17 -6.18
C ILE A 69 18.11 -12.00 -4.94
N TYR A 70 19.04 -12.86 -4.54
CA TYR A 70 18.90 -13.57 -3.27
C TYR A 70 19.66 -12.81 -2.19
N HIS A 71 19.18 -12.79 -0.96
CA HIS A 71 19.92 -12.19 0.17
C HIS A 71 20.07 -13.24 1.27
N GLY A 72 21.20 -13.22 1.96
CA GLY A 72 21.50 -14.24 2.97
C GLY A 72 20.58 -14.17 4.20
N GLU A 73 20.15 -15.31 4.75
CA GLU A 73 19.71 -15.36 6.15
C GLU A 73 20.92 -15.04 7.05
N LYS A 74 20.72 -14.18 8.05
CA LYS A 74 21.70 -13.98 9.13
C LYS A 74 21.89 -15.32 9.85
N SER A 75 22.92 -16.07 9.49
CA SER A 75 23.33 -17.20 10.31
C SER A 75 23.66 -16.67 11.71
N GLU A 76 22.96 -17.17 12.74
CA GLU A 76 23.45 -17.04 14.11
C GLU A 76 24.89 -17.55 14.14
N LYS A 77 25.81 -16.77 14.71
CA LYS A 77 27.23 -17.12 14.79
C LYS A 77 27.39 -18.56 15.31
N GLY A 78 27.82 -19.46 14.43
CA GLY A 78 28.33 -20.76 14.83
C GLY A 78 29.63 -20.58 15.63
N ASP A 79 29.72 -21.25 16.77
CA ASP A 79 30.92 -21.23 17.60
C ASP A 79 32.14 -21.79 16.86
N LYS A 80 33.19 -20.96 16.76
CA LYS A 80 34.63 -21.28 16.55
C LYS A 80 34.96 -22.47 15.63
N GLY A 81 35.07 -22.18 14.33
CA GLY A 81 35.95 -22.85 13.38
C GLY A 81 36.82 -21.80 12.66
N ASP A 82 37.96 -22.18 12.10
CA ASP A 82 38.87 -21.27 11.37
C ASP A 82 38.11 -20.52 10.27
N GLU A 83 38.23 -19.18 10.24
CA GLU A 83 37.44 -18.28 9.38
C GLU A 83 37.68 -18.59 7.89
N GLY A 84 36.67 -19.15 7.22
CA GLY A 84 36.62 -19.25 5.76
C GLY A 84 36.49 -17.87 5.12
N LEU A 85 37.08 -17.68 3.92
CA LEU A 85 37.01 -16.44 3.16
C LEU A 85 36.14 -16.65 1.91
N THR A 86 34.91 -16.16 1.92
CA THR A 86 34.04 -16.09 0.73
C THR A 86 34.31 -14.78 -0.01
N PRO A 87 34.69 -14.81 -1.30
CA PRO A 87 34.97 -13.59 -2.06
C PRO A 87 33.67 -12.83 -2.35
N THR A 88 33.68 -11.50 -2.24
CA THR A 88 32.54 -10.61 -2.58
C THR A 88 32.80 -9.92 -3.92
N ILE A 89 31.94 -10.17 -4.92
CA ILE A 89 31.91 -9.37 -6.16
C ILE A 89 30.87 -8.25 -5.99
N GLY A 90 31.25 -7.01 -6.31
CA GLY A 90 30.37 -5.84 -6.22
C GLY A 90 30.51 -4.89 -7.40
N ILE A 91 29.79 -3.76 -7.33
CA ILE A 91 29.86 -2.67 -8.32
C ILE A 91 30.03 -1.33 -7.62
N ARG A 92 30.78 -0.41 -8.23
CA ARG A 92 30.94 0.96 -7.73
C ARG A 92 31.08 1.96 -8.87
N GLN A 93 30.38 3.09 -8.75
CA GLN A 93 30.46 4.19 -9.71
C GLN A 93 31.70 5.06 -9.43
N ASP A 94 32.40 5.48 -10.48
CA ASP A 94 33.49 6.43 -10.38
C ASP A 94 33.01 7.90 -10.43
N THR A 95 33.95 8.85 -10.32
CA THR A 95 33.64 10.29 -10.37
C THR A 95 33.11 10.78 -11.72
N GLY A 96 33.25 9.97 -12.78
CA GLY A 96 32.76 10.25 -14.12
C GLY A 96 31.39 9.65 -14.42
N GLY A 97 30.78 8.96 -13.45
CA GLY A 97 29.47 8.30 -13.62
C GLY A 97 29.54 6.90 -14.24
N VAL A 98 30.73 6.34 -14.43
CA VAL A 98 30.93 5.01 -15.04
C VAL A 98 31.00 3.94 -13.94
N TRP A 99 30.34 2.80 -14.15
CA TRP A 99 30.28 1.70 -13.19
C TRP A 99 31.38 0.66 -13.45
N TYR A 100 32.04 0.21 -12.38
CA TYR A 100 33.12 -0.80 -12.43
C TYR A 100 32.89 -1.92 -11.43
N TRP A 101 33.40 -3.11 -11.75
CA TRP A 101 33.40 -4.26 -10.85
C TRP A 101 34.36 -4.05 -9.67
N THR A 102 34.02 -4.62 -8.52
CA THR A 102 34.87 -4.70 -7.33
C THR A 102 35.02 -6.14 -6.85
N LEU A 103 36.17 -6.46 -6.25
CA LEU A 103 36.41 -7.69 -5.50
C LEU A 103 36.79 -7.32 -4.07
N ASN A 104 35.97 -7.75 -3.11
CA ASN A 104 36.11 -7.42 -1.69
C ASN A 104 36.18 -5.90 -1.42
N GLY A 105 35.40 -5.11 -2.18
CA GLY A 105 35.35 -3.64 -2.07
C GLY A 105 36.47 -2.88 -2.80
N GLU A 106 37.49 -3.59 -3.30
CA GLU A 106 38.57 -3.00 -4.11
C GLU A 106 38.26 -3.10 -5.60
N TRP A 107 38.81 -2.19 -6.41
CA TRP A 107 38.59 -2.20 -7.87
C TRP A 107 39.09 -3.51 -8.49
N LEU A 108 38.24 -4.16 -9.28
CA LEU A 108 38.66 -5.29 -10.09
C LEU A 108 39.46 -4.78 -11.28
N THR A 109 40.67 -5.31 -11.47
CA THR A 109 41.57 -4.90 -12.56
C THR A 109 42.01 -6.06 -13.44
N ASP A 110 42.22 -5.80 -14.72
CA ASP A 110 42.85 -6.76 -15.64
C ASP A 110 44.34 -6.98 -15.32
N SER A 111 45.00 -7.85 -16.10
CA SER A 111 46.45 -8.14 -15.95
C SER A 111 47.38 -6.94 -16.19
N LEU A 112 46.85 -5.84 -16.73
CA LEU A 112 47.57 -4.60 -17.01
C LEU A 112 47.29 -3.51 -15.96
N GLY A 113 46.39 -3.77 -15.00
CA GLY A 113 45.99 -2.84 -13.95
C GLY A 113 44.84 -1.90 -14.33
N ASN A 114 44.15 -2.12 -15.45
CA ASN A 114 42.99 -1.31 -15.84
C ASN A 114 41.73 -1.80 -15.13
N LYS A 115 40.88 -0.87 -14.69
CA LYS A 115 39.59 -1.21 -14.05
C LYS A 115 38.65 -1.92 -15.04
N ILE A 116 37.95 -2.94 -14.58
CA ILE A 116 36.98 -3.67 -15.40
C ILE A 116 35.60 -3.01 -15.26
N LYS A 117 35.06 -2.54 -16.38
CA LYS A 117 33.72 -1.94 -16.47
C LYS A 117 32.63 -2.96 -16.17
N ALA A 118 31.57 -2.52 -15.50
CA ALA A 118 30.42 -3.35 -15.14
C ALA A 118 29.24 -3.26 -16.12
N GLU A 119 29.26 -2.30 -17.04
CA GLU A 119 28.29 -2.15 -18.13
C GLU A 119 28.47 -3.23 -19.21
N SER A 120 27.38 -3.66 -19.86
CA SER A 120 27.46 -4.64 -20.94
C SER A 120 27.73 -4.03 -22.33
N ARG A 121 27.87 -2.70 -22.43
CA ARG A 121 27.99 -1.95 -23.70
C ARG A 121 29.25 -1.07 -23.71
N ASP A 122 29.72 -0.73 -24.90
CA ASP A 122 30.76 0.28 -25.08
C ASP A 122 30.31 1.65 -24.59
N GLY A 123 31.28 2.48 -24.18
CA GLY A 123 31.00 3.89 -23.94
C GLY A 123 30.53 4.57 -25.23
N LYS A 124 29.70 5.62 -25.15
CA LYS A 124 29.28 6.39 -26.33
C LYS A 124 30.49 6.78 -27.18
N ASP A 125 30.42 6.50 -28.48
CA ASP A 125 31.42 6.95 -29.44
C ASP A 125 31.63 8.46 -29.31
N GLY A 126 32.89 8.89 -29.42
CA GLY A 126 33.19 10.33 -29.56
C GLY A 126 32.53 10.88 -30.81
N GLU A 127 32.23 12.19 -30.84
CA GLU A 127 31.78 12.83 -32.07
C GLU A 127 32.83 12.62 -33.18
N ASN A 128 32.38 12.13 -34.35
CA ASN A 128 33.26 11.86 -35.48
C ASN A 128 34.10 13.09 -35.83
N GLY A 129 35.42 12.99 -35.71
CA GLY A 129 36.35 13.92 -36.33
C GLY A 129 36.38 13.71 -37.85
N GLN A 130 36.81 14.74 -38.60
CA GLN A 130 37.05 14.61 -40.04
C GLN A 130 38.03 13.46 -40.33
N ASP A 131 37.64 12.67 -41.33
CA ASP A 131 37.97 11.29 -41.64
C ASP A 131 39.45 10.90 -41.46
N GLY A 132 39.71 10.20 -40.36
CA GLY A 132 40.79 9.22 -40.18
C GLY A 132 40.16 7.87 -39.84
N LYS A 133 40.88 6.76 -40.00
CA LYS A 133 40.37 5.40 -39.69
C LYS A 133 39.59 5.40 -38.37
N ASP A 134 38.39 4.84 -38.40
CA ASP A 134 37.60 4.55 -37.21
C ASP A 134 38.49 3.85 -36.18
N GLY A 135 38.39 4.27 -34.92
CA GLY A 135 39.06 3.58 -33.83
C GLY A 135 38.63 2.12 -33.79
N GLU A 136 39.47 1.24 -33.24
CA GLU A 136 38.99 -0.10 -32.92
C GLU A 136 37.83 0.03 -31.92
N ASP A 137 36.72 -0.65 -32.20
CA ASP A 137 35.56 -0.73 -31.30
C ASP A 137 36.03 -1.11 -29.89
N GLY A 138 35.35 -0.56 -28.88
CA GLY A 138 35.63 -0.91 -27.50
C GLY A 138 35.47 -2.41 -27.26
N GLN A 139 36.15 -2.93 -26.25
CA GLN A 139 35.86 -4.29 -25.82
C GLN A 139 34.65 -4.24 -24.90
N ASP A 140 33.66 -5.09 -25.19
CA ASP A 140 32.50 -5.34 -24.32
C ASP A 140 32.93 -5.46 -22.85
N GLY A 141 32.13 -4.92 -21.95
CA GLY A 141 32.36 -5.12 -20.53
C GLY A 141 32.25 -6.61 -20.18
N VAL A 142 33.32 -7.14 -19.58
CA VAL A 142 33.40 -8.56 -19.26
C VAL A 142 32.74 -8.84 -17.92
N THR A 143 31.76 -9.74 -17.90
CA THR A 143 31.11 -10.24 -16.68
C THR A 143 32.03 -11.22 -15.94
N PRO A 144 32.44 -10.94 -14.69
CA PRO A 144 33.24 -11.87 -13.92
C PRO A 144 32.49 -13.18 -13.65
N ARG A 145 33.23 -14.29 -13.51
CA ARG A 145 32.65 -15.59 -13.13
C ARG A 145 33.42 -16.21 -11.98
N LEU A 146 32.73 -16.99 -11.14
CA LEU A 146 33.33 -17.78 -10.06
C LEU A 146 33.20 -19.28 -10.35
N LYS A 147 34.18 -20.06 -9.90
CA LYS A 147 34.08 -21.52 -9.80
C LYS A 147 34.74 -22.01 -8.51
N ILE A 148 34.33 -23.20 -8.06
CA ILE A 148 35.05 -23.94 -7.02
C ILE A 148 35.70 -25.16 -7.67
N GLU A 149 37.00 -25.33 -7.47
CA GLU A 149 37.75 -26.48 -7.98
C GLU A 149 38.77 -26.91 -6.92
N GLU A 150 38.88 -28.21 -6.66
CA GLU A 150 39.77 -28.79 -5.63
C GLU A 150 39.63 -28.15 -4.23
N GLY A 151 38.44 -27.64 -3.90
CA GLY A 151 38.17 -26.96 -2.62
C GLY A 151 38.70 -25.53 -2.53
N TYR A 152 38.98 -24.88 -3.66
CA TYR A 152 39.39 -23.47 -3.75
C TYR A 152 38.45 -22.67 -4.64
N TRP A 153 38.21 -21.42 -4.26
CA TRP A 153 37.55 -20.43 -5.10
C TRP A 153 38.48 -19.97 -6.22
N TYR A 154 37.91 -19.80 -7.42
CA TYR A 154 38.57 -19.19 -8.57
C TYR A 154 37.68 -18.10 -9.14
N VAL A 155 38.29 -17.03 -9.64
CA VAL A 155 37.62 -15.96 -10.39
C VAL A 155 38.16 -15.90 -11.82
N SER A 156 37.26 -15.65 -12.76
CA SER A 156 37.58 -15.34 -14.15
C SER A 156 37.20 -13.89 -14.44
N TYR A 157 38.15 -13.15 -14.98
CA TYR A 157 37.95 -11.79 -15.51
C TYR A 157 37.70 -11.76 -17.02
N THR A 158 37.64 -12.94 -17.65
CA THR A 158 37.62 -13.13 -19.11
C THR A 158 36.48 -14.05 -19.54
N ASP A 159 35.33 -13.95 -18.86
CA ASP A 159 34.13 -14.76 -19.12
C ASP A 159 34.35 -16.30 -19.17
N GLY A 160 35.38 -16.78 -18.48
CA GLY A 160 35.73 -18.20 -18.31
C GLY A 160 36.98 -18.64 -19.08
N ALA A 161 37.60 -17.76 -19.87
CA ALA A 161 38.79 -18.10 -20.66
C ALA A 161 40.06 -18.28 -19.81
N SER A 162 40.20 -17.53 -18.71
CA SER A 162 41.31 -17.62 -17.76
C SER A 162 40.79 -17.52 -16.31
N TRP A 163 41.49 -18.20 -15.39
CA TRP A 163 41.07 -18.32 -13.99
C TRP A 163 42.22 -18.02 -13.04
N GLU A 164 41.96 -17.20 -12.04
CA GLU A 164 42.87 -16.91 -10.93
C GLU A 164 42.37 -17.58 -9.66
N ARG A 165 43.27 -18.25 -8.93
CA ARG A 165 42.93 -18.91 -7.66
C ARG A 165 42.87 -17.88 -6.53
N LEU A 166 41.77 -17.88 -5.80
CA LEU A 166 41.56 -17.07 -4.61
C LEU A 166 41.88 -17.88 -3.34
N GLY A 167 40.96 -17.93 -2.38
CA GLY A 167 41.08 -18.64 -1.10
C GLY A 167 40.48 -20.05 -1.11
N LYS A 168 40.66 -20.78 -0.01
CA LYS A 168 40.04 -22.10 0.22
C LYS A 168 38.53 -21.92 0.42
N ALA A 169 37.72 -22.73 -0.25
CA ALA A 169 36.28 -22.80 -0.03
C ALA A 169 36.03 -23.71 1.19
N THR A 170 35.85 -23.13 2.38
CA THR A 170 35.53 -23.88 3.61
C THR A 170 34.15 -23.50 4.10
N GLY A 171 33.16 -24.35 3.84
CA GLY A 171 31.83 -24.27 4.43
C GLY A 171 31.59 -25.51 5.30
N GLU A 172 32.05 -25.52 6.55
CA GLU A 172 31.68 -26.60 7.49
C GLU A 172 30.24 -26.46 8.03
N THR A 173 29.53 -25.37 7.71
CA THR A 173 28.10 -25.22 8.04
C THR A 173 27.17 -25.06 6.84
N GLY A 174 27.65 -24.80 5.62
CA GLY A 174 26.88 -24.97 4.37
C GLY A 174 25.46 -24.37 4.32
N THR A 175 25.12 -23.44 5.20
CA THR A 175 23.80 -22.80 5.21
C THR A 175 23.84 -21.67 4.20
N THR A 176 23.26 -21.92 3.01
CA THR A 176 22.41 -21.07 2.13
C THR A 176 22.25 -19.55 2.39
N GLY A 177 23.20 -18.88 3.05
CA GLY A 177 23.06 -17.54 3.64
C GLY A 177 24.19 -16.57 3.29
N GLU A 178 25.10 -16.92 2.36
CA GLU A 178 26.13 -16.00 1.87
C GLU A 178 25.72 -15.47 0.48
N SER A 179 25.28 -14.21 0.44
CA SER A 179 24.92 -13.50 -0.81
C SER A 179 25.74 -12.21 -0.95
N PHE A 180 25.98 -11.79 -2.20
CA PHE A 180 26.56 -10.46 -2.47
C PHE A 180 25.64 -9.34 -2.05
N PHE A 181 24.34 -9.58 -2.02
CA PHE A 181 23.32 -8.65 -1.57
C PHE A 181 23.06 -8.89 -0.08
N ARG A 182 23.36 -7.85 0.70
CA ARG A 182 23.12 -7.80 2.13
C ARG A 182 21.66 -7.49 2.44
N ASP A 183 21.08 -6.55 1.70
CA ASP A 183 19.72 -6.07 1.95
C ASP A 183 19.12 -5.43 0.70
N VAL A 184 17.81 -5.52 0.57
CA VAL A 184 17.01 -4.82 -0.45
C VAL A 184 15.87 -4.11 0.27
N THR A 185 15.89 -2.78 0.23
CA THR A 185 14.87 -1.93 0.85
C THR A 185 14.27 -0.99 -0.18
N GLN A 186 13.15 -0.33 0.12
CA GLN A 186 12.48 0.56 -0.82
C GLN A 186 11.69 1.64 -0.10
N ASP A 187 11.46 2.76 -0.79
CA ASP A 187 10.50 3.80 -0.42
C ASP A 187 9.51 4.07 -1.56
N ALA A 188 8.82 5.21 -1.54
CA ALA A 188 7.83 5.56 -2.59
C ALA A 188 8.47 5.80 -3.97
N GLU A 189 9.75 6.18 -4.02
CA GLU A 189 10.41 6.68 -5.22
C GLU A 189 11.55 5.78 -5.70
N ASN A 190 12.17 4.98 -4.83
CA ASN A 190 13.38 4.23 -5.13
C ASN A 190 13.42 2.83 -4.50
N VAL A 191 14.26 1.97 -5.07
CA VAL A 191 14.75 0.70 -4.51
C VAL A 191 16.23 0.84 -4.17
N TYR A 192 16.62 0.39 -2.98
CA TYR A 192 17.98 0.44 -2.47
C TYR A 192 18.57 -0.96 -2.33
N LEU A 193 19.60 -1.26 -3.11
CA LEU A 193 20.32 -2.53 -3.08
C LEU A 193 21.61 -2.35 -2.30
N THR A 194 21.70 -2.98 -1.15
CA THR A 194 22.89 -2.92 -0.31
C THR A 194 23.73 -4.17 -0.49
N LEU A 195 24.96 -4.00 -0.93
CA LEU A 195 25.93 -5.08 -1.09
C LEU A 195 26.55 -5.46 0.26
N SER A 196 27.15 -6.65 0.32
CA SER A 196 27.84 -7.18 1.51
C SER A 196 29.02 -6.31 1.96
N ASP A 197 29.66 -5.59 1.04
CA ASP A 197 30.71 -4.60 1.36
C ASP A 197 30.17 -3.26 1.89
N GLY A 198 28.84 -3.10 1.93
CA GLY A 198 28.15 -1.90 2.39
C GLY A 198 27.85 -0.86 1.31
N THR A 199 28.24 -1.10 0.05
CA THR A 199 27.84 -0.24 -1.08
C THR A 199 26.33 -0.27 -1.25
N THR A 200 25.70 0.89 -1.47
CA THR A 200 24.27 1.00 -1.76
C THR A 200 24.06 1.53 -3.17
N VAL A 201 23.28 0.80 -3.96
CA VAL A 201 22.87 1.16 -5.32
C VAL A 201 21.39 1.56 -5.29
N THR A 202 21.07 2.74 -5.81
CA THR A 202 19.71 3.29 -5.82
C THR A 202 19.11 3.20 -7.22
N VAL A 203 17.96 2.55 -7.37
CA VAL A 203 17.24 2.39 -8.64
C VAL A 203 15.86 3.07 -8.54
N PRO A 204 15.51 4.01 -9.44
CA PRO A 204 14.24 4.75 -9.36
C PRO A 204 13.02 3.89 -9.73
N LYS A 205 11.86 4.21 -9.16
CA LYS A 205 10.55 3.63 -9.48
C LYS A 205 9.80 4.50 -10.49
N GLY A 206 9.08 3.88 -11.41
CA GLY A 206 8.31 4.61 -12.44
C GLY A 206 6.96 5.14 -11.93
N THR A 207 6.65 6.42 -12.13
CA THR A 207 5.31 6.98 -11.89
C THR A 207 4.43 6.98 -13.14
N SER A 208 3.13 6.72 -13.00
CA SER A 208 2.15 6.74 -14.10
C SER A 208 1.75 8.18 -14.47
N LEU A 209 1.70 8.49 -15.79
CA LEU A 209 1.22 9.78 -16.30
C LEU A 209 -0.26 9.95 -15.95
N ASN A 210 -0.61 11.02 -15.25
CA ASN A 210 -1.97 11.27 -14.73
C ASN A 210 -2.33 12.76 -14.82
N ILE A 211 -3.62 13.08 -14.73
CA ILE A 211 -4.16 14.44 -14.59
C ILE A 211 -5.21 14.46 -13.49
N SER A 212 -5.12 15.38 -12.54
CA SER A 212 -6.07 15.57 -11.44
C SER A 212 -6.76 16.93 -11.53
N PHE A 213 -7.91 17.10 -10.87
CA PHE A 213 -8.66 18.36 -10.84
C PHE A 213 -8.89 18.82 -9.39
N ALA A 214 -9.03 20.13 -9.17
CA ALA A 214 -9.35 20.66 -7.84
C ALA A 214 -10.76 20.22 -7.39
N GLU A 215 -10.89 19.77 -6.13
CA GLU A 215 -12.15 19.24 -5.58
C GLU A 215 -13.31 20.24 -5.65
N SER A 216 -13.03 21.54 -5.47
CA SER A 216 -14.02 22.62 -5.60
C SER A 216 -14.65 22.68 -6.99
N ASP A 217 -13.92 22.22 -8.00
CA ASP A 217 -14.28 22.37 -9.40
C ASP A 217 -15.13 21.19 -9.89
N LEU A 218 -15.08 20.07 -9.17
CA LEU A 218 -15.83 18.82 -9.43
C LEU A 218 -17.29 18.89 -8.93
N THR A 219 -17.90 20.07 -8.96
CA THR A 219 -19.30 20.28 -8.56
C THR A 219 -20.26 20.11 -9.75
N ARG A 220 -21.59 20.21 -9.56
CA ARG A 220 -22.59 20.08 -10.66
C ARG A 220 -22.51 21.22 -11.68
N MET A 221 -22.49 20.93 -12.99
CA MET A 221 -22.45 21.95 -14.05
C MET A 221 -23.88 22.38 -14.48
N PRO A 222 -24.28 23.66 -14.31
CA PRO A 222 -25.57 24.13 -14.80
C PRO A 222 -25.61 24.30 -16.33
N VAL A 223 -26.79 24.24 -16.95
CA VAL A 223 -26.96 24.62 -18.37
C VAL A 223 -26.68 26.11 -18.59
N ASN A 224 -26.27 26.49 -19.80
CA ASN A 224 -25.86 27.86 -20.16
C ASN A 224 -24.84 28.49 -19.19
N SER A 225 -24.00 27.67 -18.54
CA SER A 225 -22.97 28.14 -17.62
C SER A 225 -21.57 27.95 -18.18
N THR A 226 -20.64 28.72 -17.62
CA THR A 226 -19.20 28.54 -17.79
C THR A 226 -18.62 28.01 -16.48
N ARG A 227 -17.74 27.02 -16.57
CA ARG A 227 -16.97 26.52 -15.44
C ARG A 227 -15.49 26.37 -15.82
N GLU A 228 -14.63 26.59 -14.84
CA GLU A 228 -13.21 26.32 -14.93
C GLU A 228 -12.89 25.08 -14.09
N LEU A 229 -12.19 24.11 -14.68
CA LEU A 229 -11.62 22.96 -13.99
C LEU A 229 -10.11 23.16 -13.91
N HIS A 230 -9.58 23.52 -12.75
CA HIS A 230 -8.15 23.62 -12.53
C HIS A 230 -7.55 22.22 -12.45
N TYR A 231 -6.47 22.00 -13.19
CA TYR A 231 -5.81 20.70 -13.30
C TYR A 231 -4.33 20.73 -12.92
N THR A 232 -3.83 19.56 -12.52
CA THR A 232 -2.40 19.28 -12.35
C THR A 232 -2.06 17.95 -13.02
N VAL A 233 -1.03 17.92 -13.85
CA VAL A 233 -0.49 16.72 -14.49
C VAL A 233 0.63 16.16 -13.63
N THR A 234 0.60 14.85 -13.35
CA THR A 234 1.64 14.16 -12.56
C THR A 234 2.28 13.04 -13.38
N GLY A 235 3.51 12.66 -13.06
CA GLY A 235 4.29 11.68 -13.83
C GLY A 235 4.88 12.22 -15.13
N ALA A 236 4.83 13.55 -15.34
CA ALA A 236 5.58 14.26 -16.37
C ALA A 236 6.91 14.75 -15.79
N ILE A 237 8.03 14.33 -16.37
CA ILE A 237 9.40 14.59 -15.88
C ILE A 237 9.89 16.03 -16.12
N SER A 238 9.31 16.77 -17.07
CA SER A 238 9.70 18.17 -17.35
C SER A 238 8.64 19.02 -18.05
N GLU A 239 7.79 18.42 -18.90
CA GLU A 239 6.73 19.12 -19.63
C GLU A 239 5.55 18.19 -19.97
N ALA A 240 4.38 18.77 -20.19
CA ALA A 240 3.18 18.10 -20.65
C ALA A 240 2.36 19.00 -21.59
N THR A 241 1.75 18.41 -22.60
CA THR A 241 0.74 19.05 -23.46
C THR A 241 -0.63 18.50 -23.10
N VAL A 242 -1.58 19.40 -22.82
CA VAL A 242 -2.97 19.07 -22.53
C VAL A 242 -3.86 19.63 -23.64
N GLU A 243 -4.63 18.76 -24.28
CA GLU A 243 -5.64 19.11 -25.28
C GLU A 243 -7.00 18.55 -24.87
N ALA A 244 -8.09 19.13 -25.37
CA ALA A 244 -9.41 18.62 -25.07
C ALA A 244 -10.38 18.82 -26.23
N LEU A 245 -11.29 17.84 -26.40
CA LEU A 245 -12.38 17.84 -27.36
C LEU A 245 -13.69 17.65 -26.61
N SER A 246 -14.74 18.35 -27.00
CA SER A 246 -16.07 18.23 -26.40
C SER A 246 -17.10 17.73 -27.41
N SER A 247 -18.19 17.15 -26.90
CA SER A 247 -19.42 16.93 -27.67
C SER A 247 -20.01 18.26 -28.17
N ALA A 248 -20.88 18.20 -29.19
CA ALA A 248 -21.33 19.37 -29.93
C ALA A 248 -22.16 20.39 -29.10
N ASP A 249 -22.76 19.92 -28.02
CA ASP A 249 -23.56 20.67 -27.05
C ASP A 249 -22.71 21.43 -26.01
N MET A 250 -21.39 21.18 -25.98
CA MET A 250 -20.44 21.83 -25.10
C MET A 250 -19.33 22.53 -25.90
N LYS A 251 -18.71 23.53 -25.27
CA LYS A 251 -17.43 24.10 -25.72
C LYS A 251 -16.37 23.86 -24.68
N VAL A 252 -15.18 23.50 -25.13
CA VAL A 252 -14.01 23.31 -24.28
C VAL A 252 -12.85 24.17 -24.77
N LYS A 253 -12.06 24.69 -23.82
CA LYS A 253 -10.79 25.36 -24.06
C LYS A 253 -9.81 24.98 -22.96
N VAL A 254 -8.58 24.65 -23.33
CA VAL A 254 -7.49 24.39 -22.38
C VAL A 254 -6.61 25.64 -22.28
N GLU A 255 -6.24 26.02 -21.06
CA GLU A 255 -5.40 27.17 -20.74
C GLU A 255 -4.31 26.75 -19.74
N PRO A 256 -3.09 26.43 -20.22
CA PRO A 256 -1.95 26.15 -19.36
C PRO A 256 -1.53 27.39 -18.55
N ASP A 257 -1.09 27.18 -17.31
CA ASP A 257 -0.60 28.27 -16.43
C ASP A 257 0.79 28.78 -16.87
N ASP A 258 1.61 27.90 -17.43
CA ASP A 258 2.96 28.21 -17.91
C ASP A 258 3.39 27.31 -19.10
N ALA A 259 4.62 27.50 -19.58
CA ALA A 259 5.17 26.77 -20.72
C ALA A 259 5.43 25.28 -20.45
N THR A 260 5.41 24.83 -19.18
CA THR A 260 5.58 23.41 -18.83
C THR A 260 4.30 22.62 -19.07
N GLY A 261 3.14 23.30 -19.03
CA GLY A 261 1.81 22.68 -19.19
C GLY A 261 1.41 21.70 -18.09
N ILE A 262 2.19 21.63 -16.99
CA ILE A 262 1.94 20.77 -15.84
C ILE A 262 0.70 21.24 -15.06
N ASN A 263 0.51 22.54 -14.91
CA ASN A 263 -0.69 23.12 -14.28
C ASN A 263 -1.45 23.97 -15.29
N GLY A 264 -2.75 24.11 -15.08
CA GLY A 264 -3.60 24.96 -15.91
C GLY A 264 -5.07 24.79 -15.57
N LYS A 265 -5.92 25.26 -16.48
CA LYS A 265 -7.37 25.07 -16.38
C LYS A 265 -8.01 24.66 -17.69
N ILE A 266 -9.11 23.91 -17.57
CA ILE A 266 -10.00 23.57 -18.66
C ILE A 266 -11.29 24.37 -18.49
N VAL A 267 -11.55 25.28 -19.41
CA VAL A 267 -12.75 26.11 -19.44
C VAL A 267 -13.83 25.39 -20.24
N LEU A 268 -14.94 25.11 -19.58
CA LEU A 268 -16.10 24.42 -20.13
C LEU A 268 -17.28 25.38 -20.22
N VAL A 269 -17.98 25.38 -21.35
CA VAL A 269 -19.23 26.13 -21.55
C VAL A 269 -20.31 25.18 -22.01
N SER A 270 -21.36 25.01 -21.20
CA SER A 270 -22.52 24.18 -21.54
C SER A 270 -23.49 24.95 -22.45
N GLY A 271 -24.11 24.26 -23.40
CA GLY A 271 -25.23 24.78 -24.17
C GLY A 271 -26.54 24.89 -23.37
N ALA A 272 -27.63 25.08 -24.11
CA ALA A 272 -28.98 25.20 -23.53
C ALA A 272 -29.49 23.89 -22.90
N GLU A 273 -28.90 22.76 -23.29
CA GLU A 273 -29.18 21.41 -22.79
C GLU A 273 -27.85 20.67 -22.59
N ILE A 274 -27.84 19.74 -21.63
CA ILE A 274 -26.76 18.75 -21.42
C ILE A 274 -27.42 17.39 -21.61
N ASN A 275 -26.91 16.63 -22.57
CA ASN A 275 -27.43 15.33 -22.98
C ASN A 275 -26.71 14.20 -22.24
N ASP A 276 -27.28 13.01 -22.28
CA ASP A 276 -26.70 11.84 -21.59
C ASP A 276 -25.38 11.37 -22.25
N ASP A 277 -25.05 11.88 -23.45
CA ASP A 277 -23.79 11.65 -24.18
C ASP A 277 -22.82 12.85 -24.14
N SER A 278 -23.15 13.89 -23.37
CA SER A 278 -22.29 15.06 -23.19
C SER A 278 -20.97 14.64 -22.57
N LYS A 279 -19.87 14.93 -23.27
CA LYS A 279 -18.54 14.53 -22.82
C LYS A 279 -17.45 15.47 -23.25
N VAL A 280 -16.39 15.51 -22.45
CA VAL A 280 -15.13 16.17 -22.78
C VAL A 280 -14.03 15.13 -22.70
N VAL A 281 -13.39 14.86 -23.82
CA VAL A 281 -12.23 13.97 -23.91
C VAL A 281 -10.98 14.84 -23.81
N ILE A 282 -10.16 14.55 -22.82
CA ILE A 282 -8.91 15.23 -22.51
C ILE A 282 -7.77 14.32 -22.94
N PHE A 283 -6.78 14.90 -23.59
CA PHE A 283 -5.57 14.26 -24.04
C PHE A 283 -4.40 14.90 -23.32
N VAL A 284 -3.57 14.10 -22.67
CA VAL A 284 -2.36 14.55 -21.99
C VAL A 284 -1.18 13.79 -22.56
N THR A 285 -0.15 14.48 -23.01
CA THR A 285 1.07 13.84 -23.53
C THR A 285 2.32 14.52 -23.02
N ASN A 286 3.37 13.75 -22.74
CA ASN A 286 4.72 14.26 -22.42
C ASN A 286 5.71 14.03 -23.59
N GLY A 287 5.20 13.73 -24.79
CA GLY A 287 6.01 13.38 -25.97
C GLY A 287 6.26 11.88 -26.14
N GLU A 288 6.26 11.12 -25.05
CA GLU A 288 6.52 9.66 -25.05
C GLU A 288 5.27 8.83 -24.70
N ARG A 289 4.43 9.35 -23.81
CA ARG A 289 3.22 8.71 -23.31
C ARG A 289 2.02 9.60 -23.54
N MET A 290 0.88 8.99 -23.89
CA MET A 290 -0.39 9.68 -24.06
C MET A 290 -1.43 9.08 -23.11
N LEU A 291 -2.07 9.94 -22.31
CA LEU A 291 -3.22 9.63 -21.48
C LEU A 291 -4.46 10.26 -22.11
N MET A 292 -5.51 9.46 -22.29
CA MET A 292 -6.83 9.95 -22.65
C MET A 292 -7.73 9.86 -21.41
N ARG A 293 -8.46 10.93 -21.10
CA ARG A 293 -9.43 10.97 -20.01
C ARG A 293 -10.75 11.54 -20.50
N THR A 294 -11.83 10.78 -20.34
CA THR A 294 -13.17 11.26 -20.67
C THR A 294 -13.86 11.76 -19.41
N LEU A 295 -14.30 13.02 -19.42
CA LEU A 295 -15.27 13.56 -18.48
C LEU A 295 -16.66 13.34 -19.09
N LEU A 296 -17.49 12.55 -18.44
CA LEU A 296 -18.90 12.37 -18.79
C LEU A 296 -19.74 13.34 -17.97
N PHE A 297 -20.66 14.04 -18.63
CA PHE A 297 -21.57 14.99 -18.01
C PHE A 297 -22.97 14.41 -18.10
N ASP A 298 -23.53 13.95 -16.98
CA ASP A 298 -24.95 13.61 -16.91
C ASP A 298 -25.79 14.84 -16.49
N LYS A 299 -27.11 14.67 -16.35
CA LYS A 299 -28.02 15.74 -15.87
C LYS A 299 -27.72 16.26 -14.44
N VAL A 300 -26.75 15.68 -13.74
CA VAL A 300 -26.42 15.89 -12.32
C VAL A 300 -24.93 16.22 -12.07
N GLY A 301 -24.00 16.01 -13.01
CA GLY A 301 -22.58 16.39 -12.91
C GLY A 301 -21.60 15.20 -12.96
N ILE A 302 -20.30 15.51 -12.96
CA ILE A 302 -19.18 14.54 -13.07
C ILE A 302 -19.15 13.69 -11.78
N PRO A 303 -19.14 12.35 -11.83
CA PRO A 303 -18.91 11.56 -10.64
C PRO A 303 -17.41 11.50 -10.33
N ALA A 304 -17.04 12.11 -9.21
CA ALA A 304 -15.81 11.85 -8.48
C ALA A 304 -15.86 10.42 -7.91
N VAL A 305 -14.71 9.76 -7.72
CA VAL A 305 -14.64 8.63 -6.79
C VAL A 305 -14.10 9.16 -5.47
N GLU A 306 -14.91 8.99 -4.42
CA GLU A 306 -14.84 9.69 -3.14
C GLU A 306 -13.93 9.03 -2.08
N GLU A 307 -13.52 7.75 -2.18
CA GLU A 307 -12.64 7.11 -1.17
C GLU A 307 -11.75 5.95 -1.71
N THR A 308 -10.42 6.11 -1.62
CA THR A 308 -9.39 5.14 -2.06
C THR A 308 -8.77 4.31 -0.93
N THR A 309 -9.27 4.40 0.31
CA THR A 309 -8.79 3.58 1.44
C THR A 309 -9.91 2.69 1.96
N LYS A 310 -9.63 1.40 2.17
CA LYS A 310 -10.54 0.35 2.64
C LYS A 310 -9.95 -0.34 3.86
N CYS A 311 -10.59 -0.16 5.02
CA CYS A 311 -10.18 -0.82 6.26
C CYS A 311 -10.90 -2.17 6.43
N VAL A 312 -10.18 -3.20 6.87
CA VAL A 312 -10.65 -4.58 7.01
C VAL A 312 -10.32 -5.11 8.41
N ASP A 313 -11.29 -5.75 9.06
CA ASP A 313 -11.10 -6.31 10.40
C ASP A 313 -10.19 -7.57 10.39
N ALA A 314 -9.72 -7.95 11.58
CA ALA A 314 -8.87 -9.11 11.80
C ALA A 314 -9.47 -10.44 11.29
N ALA A 315 -10.80 -10.57 11.18
CA ALA A 315 -11.45 -11.77 10.65
C ALA A 315 -11.30 -11.91 9.11
N GLY A 316 -10.95 -10.84 8.39
CA GLY A 316 -10.99 -10.81 6.93
C GLY A 316 -12.41 -10.70 6.38
N GLY A 317 -12.64 -11.06 5.11
CA GLY A 317 -13.94 -10.97 4.44
C GLY A 317 -13.85 -10.48 2.99
N ARG A 318 -15.00 -10.21 2.35
CA ARG A 318 -15.05 -9.65 0.99
C ARG A 318 -15.16 -8.13 1.00
N ILE A 319 -14.38 -7.45 0.16
CA ILE A 319 -14.42 -5.99 -0.02
C ILE A 319 -14.56 -5.61 -1.50
N GLU A 320 -15.26 -4.51 -1.78
CA GLU A 320 -15.52 -4.02 -3.15
C GLU A 320 -14.78 -2.71 -3.43
N LEU A 321 -14.11 -2.66 -4.58
CA LEU A 321 -13.41 -1.50 -5.12
C LEU A 321 -14.27 -0.92 -6.25
N ALA A 322 -14.96 0.21 -6.03
CA ALA A 322 -15.88 0.81 -7.01
C ALA A 322 -15.23 2.01 -7.73
N PHE A 323 -15.28 2.01 -9.07
CA PHE A 323 -14.64 3.00 -9.96
C PHE A 323 -15.48 3.23 -11.23
N LEU A 324 -15.22 4.29 -11.99
CA LEU A 324 -15.89 4.50 -13.28
C LEU A 324 -14.94 4.22 -14.46
N SER A 325 -15.26 3.19 -15.26
CA SER A 325 -14.53 2.85 -16.48
C SER A 325 -15.45 2.23 -17.53
N ASP A 326 -15.34 2.69 -18.79
CA ASP A 326 -16.08 2.17 -19.96
C ASP A 326 -15.37 0.96 -20.62
N SER A 327 -14.45 0.31 -19.90
CA SER A 327 -13.60 -0.79 -20.36
C SER A 327 -13.50 -1.91 -19.33
N ASP A 328 -13.18 -3.13 -19.78
CA ASP A 328 -12.92 -4.27 -18.88
C ASP A 328 -11.81 -3.90 -17.91
N CYS A 329 -11.88 -4.27 -16.63
CA CYS A 329 -10.87 -3.95 -15.62
C CYS A 329 -10.49 -5.18 -14.79
N GLU A 330 -9.23 -5.28 -14.40
CA GLU A 330 -8.64 -6.35 -13.58
C GLU A 330 -7.93 -5.75 -12.36
N ALA A 331 -7.99 -6.45 -11.22
CA ALA A 331 -7.29 -6.02 -10.00
C ALA A 331 -5.96 -6.75 -9.87
N GLU A 332 -4.90 -5.97 -9.80
CA GLU A 332 -3.56 -6.38 -9.45
C GLU A 332 -3.40 -6.28 -7.93
N ILE A 333 -3.23 -7.43 -7.30
CA ILE A 333 -2.96 -7.54 -5.88
C ILE A 333 -1.46 -7.73 -5.70
N PRO A 334 -0.80 -6.91 -4.86
CA PRO A 334 0.62 -7.04 -4.58
C PRO A 334 0.95 -8.43 -4.05
N ASP A 335 2.09 -8.97 -4.49
CA ASP A 335 2.52 -10.30 -4.11
C ASP A 335 2.61 -10.51 -2.59
N GLU A 336 3.08 -9.49 -1.87
CA GLU A 336 3.11 -9.40 -0.40
C GLU A 336 1.72 -9.53 0.26
N ALA A 337 0.67 -9.20 -0.47
CA ALA A 337 -0.70 -9.32 -0.05
C ALA A 337 -1.41 -10.54 -0.62
N ARG A 338 -0.87 -11.24 -1.63
CA ARG A 338 -1.52 -12.44 -2.21
C ARG A 338 -1.69 -13.60 -1.22
N SER A 339 -0.90 -13.58 -0.15
CA SER A 339 -1.07 -14.50 0.99
C SER A 339 -2.36 -14.23 1.78
N TRP A 340 -2.91 -13.02 1.70
CA TRP A 340 -4.10 -12.60 2.45
C TRP A 340 -5.13 -11.73 1.68
N VAL A 341 -4.96 -11.51 0.38
CA VAL A 341 -5.83 -10.72 -0.50
C VAL A 341 -5.90 -11.42 -1.85
N ARG A 342 -7.10 -11.68 -2.38
CA ARG A 342 -7.32 -12.39 -3.66
C ARG A 342 -8.51 -11.84 -4.42
N VAL A 343 -8.53 -11.88 -5.75
CA VAL A 343 -9.72 -11.47 -6.53
C VAL A 343 -10.77 -12.58 -6.49
N ALA A 344 -12.03 -12.26 -6.19
CA ALA A 344 -13.10 -13.25 -6.09
C ALA A 344 -13.47 -13.86 -7.46
N PRO A 345 -13.79 -15.18 -7.57
CA PRO A 345 -13.88 -15.90 -8.85
C PRO A 345 -14.94 -15.42 -9.87
N SER A 346 -15.90 -14.58 -9.47
CA SER A 346 -17.03 -14.15 -10.30
C SER A 346 -16.80 -12.82 -11.04
N SER A 347 -15.56 -12.34 -11.19
CA SER A 347 -15.24 -11.03 -11.83
C SER A 347 -14.89 -11.08 -13.33
N ARG A 348 -15.02 -12.21 -14.02
CA ARG A 348 -14.99 -12.21 -15.50
C ARG A 348 -16.37 -11.81 -16.05
N ALA A 349 -16.56 -10.52 -16.31
CA ALA A 349 -17.67 -10.02 -17.14
C ALA A 349 -17.19 -8.85 -18.01
N LEU A 350 -17.71 -8.78 -19.23
CA LEU A 350 -17.54 -7.64 -20.13
C LEU A 350 -18.03 -6.37 -19.40
N THR A 351 -17.08 -5.53 -19.00
CA THR A 351 -17.11 -4.33 -18.14
C THR A 351 -17.71 -4.54 -16.74
N PRO A 352 -17.01 -4.16 -15.65
CA PRO A 352 -17.72 -3.26 -14.74
C PRO A 352 -16.89 -2.26 -13.94
N HIS A 353 -17.64 -1.25 -13.50
CA HIS A 353 -17.38 -0.19 -12.54
C HIS A 353 -17.00 -0.66 -11.11
N SER A 354 -16.68 -1.95 -10.90
CA SER A 354 -16.17 -2.45 -9.61
C SER A 354 -15.44 -3.81 -9.67
N ILE A 355 -14.51 -4.05 -8.72
CA ILE A 355 -13.80 -5.33 -8.52
C ILE A 355 -13.89 -5.77 -7.05
N VAL A 356 -14.12 -7.07 -6.80
CA VAL A 356 -14.27 -7.64 -5.45
C VAL A 356 -13.05 -8.47 -5.04
N LEU A 357 -12.55 -8.24 -3.82
CA LEU A 357 -11.43 -8.95 -3.20
C LEU A 357 -11.88 -9.80 -2.00
N ASP A 358 -11.33 -11.01 -1.87
CA ASP A 358 -11.36 -11.89 -0.69
C ASP A 358 -10.11 -11.62 0.18
N ILE A 359 -10.32 -11.22 1.43
CA ILE A 359 -9.27 -10.91 2.42
C ILE A 359 -9.21 -12.00 3.49
N ALA A 360 -8.05 -12.62 3.72
CA ALA A 360 -7.83 -13.66 4.73
C ALA A 360 -7.73 -13.06 6.14
N ALA A 361 -8.11 -13.83 7.16
CA ALA A 361 -7.97 -13.42 8.55
C ALA A 361 -6.51 -13.08 8.94
N ASN A 362 -6.34 -12.19 9.90
CA ASN A 362 -5.07 -11.71 10.45
C ASN A 362 -5.10 -11.78 11.98
N THR A 363 -4.21 -12.56 12.60
CA THR A 363 -4.06 -12.66 14.06
C THR A 363 -2.67 -12.28 14.58
N ASP A 364 -1.73 -11.89 13.69
CA ASP A 364 -0.32 -11.55 14.03
C ASP A 364 0.05 -10.05 14.30
N ARG A 365 0.26 -9.21 13.25
CA ARG A 365 0.50 -7.74 13.33
C ARG A 365 -0.31 -6.95 12.28
N PRO A 366 -0.58 -5.63 12.45
CA PRO A 366 -1.35 -4.88 11.47
C PRO A 366 -0.57 -4.88 10.15
N ARG A 367 -1.28 -5.05 9.05
CA ARG A 367 -0.73 -5.13 7.70
C ARG A 367 -1.59 -4.30 6.78
N SER A 368 -1.00 -3.65 5.79
CA SER A 368 -1.74 -2.97 4.74
C SER A 368 -1.13 -3.32 3.40
N THR A 369 -1.88 -3.10 2.35
CA THR A 369 -1.44 -3.27 0.97
C THR A 369 -2.19 -2.30 0.09
N VAL A 370 -1.74 -2.09 -1.14
CA VAL A 370 -2.43 -1.24 -2.10
C VAL A 370 -2.85 -2.12 -3.26
N VAL A 371 -4.16 -2.25 -3.49
CA VAL A 371 -4.69 -3.02 -4.61
C VAL A 371 -5.00 -2.10 -5.77
N THR A 372 -4.44 -2.43 -6.92
CA THR A 372 -4.53 -1.60 -8.11
C THR A 372 -5.58 -2.18 -9.05
N VAL A 373 -6.63 -1.43 -9.35
CA VAL A 373 -7.62 -1.78 -10.37
C VAL A 373 -7.21 -1.16 -11.69
N ARG A 374 -7.06 -1.95 -12.74
CA ARG A 374 -6.53 -1.56 -14.04
C ARG A 374 -7.50 -1.90 -15.17
N SER A 375 -7.78 -0.99 -16.09
CA SER A 375 -8.50 -1.32 -17.33
C SER A 375 -7.68 -2.24 -18.25
N VAL A 376 -8.24 -3.34 -18.74
CA VAL A 376 -7.63 -4.33 -19.62
C VAL A 376 -7.42 -3.78 -21.03
N SER A 377 -8.39 -3.04 -21.56
CA SER A 377 -8.26 -2.44 -22.90
C SER A 377 -7.46 -1.15 -22.89
N VAL A 378 -7.40 -0.49 -21.74
CA VAL A 378 -6.55 0.67 -21.49
C VAL A 378 -5.78 0.43 -20.19
N PRO A 379 -4.74 -0.44 -20.19
CA PRO A 379 -3.91 -0.79 -19.03
C PRO A 379 -3.40 0.38 -18.22
N THR A 380 -3.40 1.58 -18.78
CA THR A 380 -2.95 2.81 -18.15
C THR A 380 -4.03 3.52 -17.33
N GLN A 381 -5.32 3.20 -17.48
CA GLN A 381 -6.38 3.71 -16.62
C GLN A 381 -6.51 2.78 -15.40
N CYS A 382 -5.89 3.18 -14.30
CA CYS A 382 -5.92 2.43 -13.05
C CYS A 382 -6.25 3.29 -11.84
N ILE A 383 -6.86 2.68 -10.82
CA ILE A 383 -7.21 3.30 -9.55
C ILE A 383 -6.67 2.42 -8.44
N GLU A 384 -5.94 3.03 -7.52
CA GLU A 384 -5.32 2.35 -6.40
C GLU A 384 -6.22 2.45 -5.16
N TYR A 385 -6.35 1.34 -4.47
CA TYR A 385 -7.10 1.24 -3.23
C TYR A 385 -6.18 0.72 -2.12
N THR A 386 -5.90 1.54 -1.11
CA THR A 386 -5.19 1.10 0.09
C THR A 386 -6.11 0.20 0.89
N VAL A 387 -5.74 -1.06 1.08
CA VAL A 387 -6.43 -2.04 1.93
C VAL A 387 -5.63 -2.21 3.22
N GLU A 388 -6.16 -1.74 4.34
CA GLU A 388 -5.54 -1.86 5.66
C GLU A 388 -6.23 -2.94 6.48
N GLN A 389 -5.47 -3.85 7.09
CA GLN A 389 -5.97 -4.94 7.93
C GLN A 389 -5.21 -5.04 9.25
N ALA A 390 -5.86 -4.69 10.36
CA ALA A 390 -5.22 -4.75 11.68
C ALA A 390 -5.13 -6.18 12.26
N VAL A 391 -4.31 -6.34 13.33
CA VAL A 391 -4.45 -7.50 14.25
C VAL A 391 -5.12 -7.20 15.53
N GLY A 392 -4.83 -6.02 16.04
CA GLY A 392 -5.57 -5.49 17.12
C GLY A 392 -6.86 -4.97 16.54
N SER A 393 -7.59 -4.36 17.43
CA SER A 393 -8.84 -3.76 17.10
C SER A 393 -8.48 -2.38 16.45
N THR A 394 -8.83 -2.09 15.19
CA THR A 394 -8.65 -0.73 14.59
C THR A 394 -9.74 0.22 15.03
N LEU A 395 -9.40 1.34 15.64
CA LEU A 395 -10.41 2.35 15.98
C LEU A 395 -10.30 3.55 15.05
N LEU A 396 -11.23 3.62 14.09
CA LEU A 396 -11.30 4.72 13.12
C LEU A 396 -11.95 5.92 13.79
N LEU A 397 -11.31 7.10 13.78
CA LEU A 397 -11.88 8.36 14.26
C LEU A 397 -12.08 9.31 13.09
N TYR A 398 -13.26 9.94 13.01
CA TYR A 398 -13.54 11.01 12.05
C TYR A 398 -13.53 12.35 12.80
N THR A 399 -12.81 13.36 12.33
CA THR A 399 -12.80 14.70 12.95
C THR A 399 -12.66 15.81 11.90
N THR A 400 -12.94 17.07 12.25
CA THR A 400 -13.20 18.16 11.28
C THR A 400 -11.99 18.88 10.66
N THR A 401 -10.71 18.62 11.01
CA THR A 401 -9.54 19.33 10.38
C THR A 401 -8.15 18.62 10.46
N GLY A 402 -7.56 18.01 9.41
CA GLY A 402 -6.09 17.74 9.19
C GLY A 402 -5.26 16.82 10.16
N PRO A 403 -4.13 16.20 9.74
CA PRO A 403 -3.86 14.74 9.83
C PRO A 403 -3.33 14.12 11.16
N CYS A 404 -3.38 12.77 11.14
CA CYS A 404 -3.26 11.68 12.13
C CYS A 404 -2.15 11.71 13.21
N LEU A 405 -2.43 11.08 14.36
CA LEU A 405 -1.55 10.89 15.52
C LEU A 405 -1.30 9.39 15.78
N GLN A 406 -0.04 8.98 15.87
CA GLN A 406 0.36 7.61 16.23
C GLN A 406 0.57 7.52 17.76
N LEU A 407 -0.13 6.61 18.44
CA LEU A 407 0.05 6.35 19.87
C LEU A 407 0.65 4.97 20.10
N SER A 408 1.72 4.89 20.88
CA SER A 408 2.30 3.61 21.37
C SER A 408 1.72 3.25 22.75
N SER A 409 1.64 1.96 23.02
CA SER A 409 0.91 1.34 24.14
C SER A 409 1.44 1.59 25.54
N ASP A 410 2.53 2.32 25.71
CA ASP A 410 3.05 2.65 27.03
C ASP A 410 2.28 3.80 27.72
N ALA A 411 1.32 4.42 27.03
CA ALA A 411 0.48 5.49 27.56
C ALA A 411 -0.91 5.00 28.00
N PHE A 412 -0.98 3.94 28.80
CA PHE A 412 -2.18 3.54 29.53
C PHE A 412 -2.20 4.06 30.98
N ASP A 413 -1.67 5.26 31.19
CA ASP A 413 -1.94 6.02 32.41
C ASP A 413 -3.05 7.02 32.07
N ALA A 414 -4.16 6.96 32.81
CA ALA A 414 -5.43 7.66 32.56
C ALA A 414 -5.33 9.20 32.51
N ALA A 415 -4.12 9.76 32.60
CA ALA A 415 -3.79 11.18 32.53
C ALA A 415 -3.36 11.65 31.12
N ILE A 416 -2.96 10.75 30.20
CA ILE A 416 -2.42 11.15 28.88
C ILE A 416 -3.51 11.32 27.81
N VAL A 417 -4.66 10.66 27.96
CA VAL A 417 -5.70 10.65 26.92
C VAL A 417 -6.53 11.95 26.85
N SER A 418 -6.45 12.83 27.87
CA SER A 418 -7.19 14.10 27.87
C SER A 418 -6.45 15.27 27.20
N HIS A 419 -5.20 15.10 26.75
CA HIS A 419 -4.33 16.20 26.32
C HIS A 419 -3.87 16.16 24.86
N THR A 420 -4.37 15.24 24.02
CA THR A 420 -3.92 15.19 22.61
C THR A 420 -5.05 14.79 21.65
N PHE A 421 -6.03 15.68 21.50
CA PHE A 421 -6.89 15.69 20.32
C PHE A 421 -6.98 17.12 19.79
N LYS A 422 -5.98 17.48 18.99
CA LYS A 422 -6.10 18.54 18.01
C LYS A 422 -5.95 17.87 16.65
N ASN A 423 -7.03 17.89 15.86
CA ASN A 423 -7.04 17.89 14.38
C ASN A 423 -7.21 16.52 13.65
N GLY A 424 -8.20 16.45 12.73
CA GLY A 424 -8.43 15.57 11.54
C GLY A 424 -8.78 14.10 11.73
N VAL A 425 -9.31 13.44 10.68
CA VAL A 425 -9.56 11.97 10.65
C VAL A 425 -8.29 11.26 11.11
N GLY A 426 -8.41 10.45 12.15
CA GLY A 426 -7.30 9.79 12.81
C GLY A 426 -7.60 8.32 13.02
N THR A 427 -6.73 7.43 12.55
CA THR A 427 -6.82 6.01 12.87
C THR A 427 -6.01 5.76 14.14
N ILE A 428 -6.67 5.35 15.23
CA ILE A 428 -5.95 4.82 16.39
C ILE A 428 -5.72 3.33 16.13
N ILE A 429 -4.46 3.00 15.88
CA ILE A 429 -4.00 1.62 15.75
C ILE A 429 -3.56 1.15 17.13
N PHE A 430 -4.29 0.18 17.68
CA PHE A 430 -3.85 -0.52 18.88
C PHE A 430 -2.85 -1.61 18.48
N ASP A 431 -1.69 -1.59 19.12
CA ASP A 431 -0.61 -2.57 18.93
C ASP A 431 -0.92 -3.95 19.55
N LYS A 432 -2.04 -4.05 20.28
CA LYS A 432 -2.62 -5.29 20.81
C LYS A 432 -4.14 -5.28 20.58
N PRO A 433 -4.78 -6.45 20.42
CA PRO A 433 -6.23 -6.55 20.45
C PRO A 433 -6.75 -5.96 21.76
N ILE A 434 -7.52 -4.88 21.65
CA ILE A 434 -8.27 -4.39 22.78
C ILE A 434 -9.55 -5.21 22.88
N THR A 435 -9.73 -5.87 24.02
CA THR A 435 -10.95 -6.61 24.36
C THR A 435 -11.98 -5.73 25.04
N PHE A 436 -11.60 -4.49 25.41
CA PHE A 436 -12.48 -3.47 25.93
C PHE A 436 -12.01 -2.07 25.51
N LEU A 437 -12.96 -1.13 25.35
CA LEU A 437 -12.64 0.29 25.22
C LEU A 437 -12.58 0.91 26.63
N PRO A 438 -11.42 1.43 27.08
CA PRO A 438 -11.24 1.90 28.46
C PRO A 438 -12.10 3.09 28.84
N LYS A 439 -12.21 3.32 30.15
CA LYS A 439 -12.91 4.48 30.69
C LYS A 439 -12.30 5.78 30.20
N ASN A 440 -13.13 6.78 29.94
CA ASN A 440 -12.73 8.14 29.51
C ASN A 440 -11.90 8.22 28.21
N THR A 441 -11.85 7.17 27.38
CA THR A 441 -10.91 7.14 26.24
C THR A 441 -11.10 8.31 25.26
N PHE A 442 -12.33 8.74 25.02
CA PHE A 442 -12.67 9.87 24.15
C PHE A 442 -13.51 10.93 24.87
N ALA A 443 -13.52 10.92 26.20
CA ALA A 443 -14.38 11.82 26.96
C ALA A 443 -14.10 13.30 26.61
N ASP A 444 -15.18 14.07 26.46
CA ASP A 444 -15.19 15.51 26.19
C ASP A 444 -14.41 15.90 24.92
N ASN A 445 -14.46 15.08 23.86
CA ASN A 445 -13.84 15.41 22.58
C ASN A 445 -14.82 16.17 21.66
N PRO A 446 -14.71 17.50 21.51
CA PRO A 446 -15.70 18.29 20.78
C PRO A 446 -15.53 18.21 19.26
N THR A 447 -14.44 17.63 18.75
CA THR A 447 -14.16 17.56 17.30
C THR A 447 -14.40 16.17 16.71
N LEU A 448 -14.58 15.14 17.54
CA LEU A 448 -14.89 13.78 17.09
C LEU A 448 -16.28 13.73 16.44
N THR A 449 -16.33 13.50 15.13
CA THR A 449 -17.56 13.36 14.34
C THR A 449 -17.96 11.92 14.09
N GLY A 450 -17.02 10.97 14.17
CA GLY A 450 -17.35 9.57 14.04
C GLY A 450 -16.36 8.65 14.74
N ILE A 451 -16.80 7.45 15.09
CA ILE A 451 -15.93 6.42 15.66
C ILE A 451 -16.35 5.02 15.17
N ALA A 452 -15.42 4.24 14.64
CA ALA A 452 -15.63 2.81 14.42
C ALA A 452 -14.90 2.03 15.50
N ILE A 453 -15.65 1.46 16.44
CA ILE A 453 -15.10 0.60 17.49
C ILE A 453 -14.86 -0.79 16.90
N PRO A 454 -13.65 -1.33 17.03
CA PRO A 454 -13.28 -2.55 16.34
C PRO A 454 -13.83 -3.86 16.91
N GLU A 455 -14.00 -4.86 16.03
CA GLU A 455 -14.71 -6.14 16.26
C GLU A 455 -14.22 -7.00 17.44
N GLY A 456 -12.99 -6.79 17.90
CA GLY A 456 -12.41 -7.49 19.06
C GLY A 456 -12.89 -6.97 20.43
N VAL A 457 -13.54 -5.80 20.48
CA VAL A 457 -13.98 -5.16 21.72
C VAL A 457 -15.27 -5.81 22.22
N THR A 458 -15.22 -6.37 23.43
CA THR A 458 -16.33 -7.06 24.11
C THR A 458 -17.02 -6.21 25.18
N SER A 459 -16.36 -5.17 25.70
CA SER A 459 -16.98 -4.15 26.57
C SER A 459 -16.52 -2.74 26.24
N ILE A 460 -17.40 -1.75 26.40
CA ILE A 460 -17.03 -0.34 26.38
C ILE A 460 -17.23 0.19 27.80
N GLU A 461 -16.19 0.74 28.39
CA GLU A 461 -16.20 1.13 29.79
C GLU A 461 -16.83 2.51 30.03
N THR A 462 -16.98 2.84 31.30
CA THR A 462 -17.65 4.05 31.80
C THR A 462 -17.06 5.33 31.20
N TYR A 463 -17.91 6.25 30.74
CA TYR A 463 -17.54 7.52 30.09
C TYR A 463 -16.64 7.43 28.85
N ALA A 464 -16.46 6.24 28.25
CA ALA A 464 -15.48 6.06 27.19
C ALA A 464 -15.66 7.01 25.98
N VAL A 465 -16.87 7.49 25.69
CA VAL A 465 -17.18 8.42 24.58
C VAL A 465 -18.12 9.55 25.04
N SER A 466 -18.15 9.84 26.36
CA SER A 466 -19.03 10.87 26.93
C SER A 466 -18.62 12.26 26.45
N GLY A 467 -19.56 13.17 26.21
CA GLY A 467 -19.25 14.57 25.89
C GLY A 467 -18.69 14.80 24.48
N CYS A 468 -18.66 13.79 23.62
CA CYS A 468 -18.29 13.93 22.21
C CYS A 468 -19.38 14.68 21.43
N SER A 469 -19.43 16.00 21.60
CA SER A 469 -20.57 16.84 21.19
C SER A 469 -20.81 16.92 19.69
N SER A 470 -19.80 16.62 18.87
CA SER A 470 -19.89 16.63 17.40
C SER A 470 -20.05 15.24 16.79
N LEU A 471 -20.13 14.17 17.61
CA LEU A 471 -20.20 12.78 17.15
C LEU A 471 -21.55 12.53 16.49
N THR A 472 -21.55 12.31 15.17
CA THR A 472 -22.75 12.00 14.38
C THR A 472 -22.92 10.52 14.10
N SER A 473 -21.82 9.74 14.09
CA SER A 473 -21.86 8.30 13.75
C SER A 473 -20.96 7.46 14.65
N ILE A 474 -21.45 6.30 15.05
CA ILE A 474 -20.65 5.30 15.76
C ILE A 474 -20.95 3.90 15.25
N LYS A 475 -19.91 3.15 14.88
CA LYS A 475 -19.99 1.71 14.60
C LYS A 475 -19.56 0.94 15.84
N LEU A 476 -20.48 0.14 16.40
CA LEU A 476 -20.20 -0.79 17.49
C LEU A 476 -19.86 -2.19 16.94
N PRO A 477 -18.97 -2.95 17.61
CA PRO A 477 -18.56 -4.27 17.14
C PRO A 477 -19.59 -5.35 17.42
N GLU A 478 -19.74 -6.34 16.54
CA GLU A 478 -20.74 -7.39 16.67
C GLU A 478 -20.52 -8.28 17.91
N ASN A 479 -19.28 -8.41 18.39
CA ASN A 479 -18.94 -9.16 19.60
C ASN A 479 -19.15 -8.37 20.91
N LEU A 480 -19.68 -7.14 20.85
CA LEU A 480 -19.92 -6.32 22.04
C LEU A 480 -20.96 -6.95 22.96
N THR A 481 -20.62 -7.13 24.23
CA THR A 481 -21.51 -7.71 25.24
C THR A 481 -22.02 -6.69 26.25
N THR A 482 -21.22 -5.66 26.54
CA THR A 482 -21.49 -4.68 27.62
C THR A 482 -21.19 -3.25 27.18
N ILE A 483 -22.15 -2.35 27.42
CA ILE A 483 -21.97 -0.89 27.28
C ILE A 483 -21.99 -0.24 28.67
N GLY A 484 -20.95 0.54 28.95
CA GLY A 484 -20.67 1.16 30.24
C GLY A 484 -21.64 2.27 30.64
N THR A 485 -21.49 2.68 31.90
CA THR A 485 -22.25 3.81 32.47
C THR A 485 -21.84 5.10 31.76
N ASP A 486 -22.82 5.93 31.39
CA ASP A 486 -22.59 7.23 30.75
C ASP A 486 -21.74 7.17 29.45
N THR A 487 -21.63 6.01 28.80
CA THR A 487 -20.66 5.82 27.70
C THR A 487 -20.85 6.80 26.55
N PHE A 488 -22.09 7.13 26.18
CA PHE A 488 -22.43 8.10 25.12
C PHE A 488 -23.18 9.31 25.66
N ALA A 489 -23.11 9.55 26.98
CA ALA A 489 -23.77 10.70 27.57
C ALA A 489 -23.28 11.99 26.88
N GLN A 490 -24.19 12.94 26.64
CA GLN A 490 -23.87 14.25 26.04
C GLN A 490 -23.29 14.21 24.61
N CYS A 491 -23.48 13.12 23.86
CA CYS A 491 -23.24 13.10 22.41
C CYS A 491 -24.37 13.84 21.68
N TYR A 492 -24.30 15.19 21.66
CA TYR A 492 -25.41 16.04 21.20
C TYR A 492 -25.77 15.89 19.71
N ALA A 493 -24.81 15.50 18.87
CA ALA A 493 -24.98 15.36 17.43
C ALA A 493 -25.33 13.94 16.96
N LEU A 494 -25.37 12.94 17.88
CA LEU A 494 -25.59 11.55 17.52
C LEU A 494 -27.07 11.35 17.17
N THR A 495 -27.37 11.04 15.91
CA THR A 495 -28.75 10.96 15.41
C THR A 495 -29.39 9.60 15.61
N ASP A 496 -28.58 8.56 15.52
CA ASP A 496 -28.97 7.18 15.62
C ASP A 496 -27.82 6.31 16.12
N ILE A 497 -28.16 5.13 16.64
CA ILE A 497 -27.17 4.13 17.01
C ILE A 497 -27.69 2.72 16.77
N ILE A 498 -26.80 1.84 16.31
CA ILE A 498 -27.04 0.42 16.14
C ILE A 498 -26.36 -0.32 17.29
N ILE A 499 -27.16 -0.96 18.15
CA ILE A 499 -26.74 -1.82 19.24
C ILE A 499 -26.67 -3.27 18.72
N PRO A 500 -25.49 -3.91 18.72
CA PRO A 500 -25.29 -5.25 18.17
C PRO A 500 -26.09 -6.36 18.87
N GLY A 501 -26.22 -7.50 18.19
CA GLY A 501 -27.07 -8.62 18.64
C GLY A 501 -26.60 -9.32 19.91
N ASN A 502 -25.31 -9.21 20.25
CA ASN A 502 -24.69 -9.88 21.40
C ASN A 502 -24.68 -9.04 22.68
N VAL A 503 -25.20 -7.81 22.64
CA VAL A 503 -25.23 -6.94 23.82
C VAL A 503 -26.23 -7.50 24.84
N THR A 504 -25.76 -7.77 26.05
CA THR A 504 -26.58 -8.31 27.14
C THR A 504 -26.82 -7.28 28.25
N LEU A 505 -25.99 -6.24 28.33
CA LEU A 505 -26.04 -5.21 29.36
C LEU A 505 -25.75 -3.82 28.78
N ILE A 506 -26.68 -2.89 28.99
CA ILE A 506 -26.53 -1.46 28.75
C ILE A 506 -26.66 -0.80 30.13
N LYS A 507 -25.60 -0.17 30.63
CA LYS A 507 -25.60 0.38 32.00
C LYS A 507 -26.33 1.73 32.09
N ASP A 508 -26.28 2.31 33.29
CA ASP A 508 -27.00 3.54 33.62
C ASP A 508 -26.57 4.71 32.72
N ALA A 509 -27.53 5.56 32.36
CA ALA A 509 -27.32 6.83 31.67
C ALA A 509 -26.52 6.76 30.35
N THR A 510 -26.42 5.58 29.72
CA THR A 510 -25.60 5.36 28.52
C THR A 510 -25.86 6.37 27.40
N PHE A 511 -27.10 6.81 27.17
CA PHE A 511 -27.49 7.81 26.17
C PHE A 511 -28.14 9.03 26.81
N CYS A 512 -27.70 9.42 28.00
CA CYS A 512 -28.24 10.59 28.70
C CYS A 512 -27.87 11.88 27.94
N VAL A 513 -28.83 12.79 27.73
CA VAL A 513 -28.61 14.09 27.08
C VAL A 513 -28.14 14.00 25.61
N CYS A 514 -28.52 12.95 24.88
CA CYS A 514 -28.27 12.82 23.44
C CYS A 514 -29.37 13.53 22.63
N PHE A 515 -29.31 14.86 22.51
CA PHE A 515 -30.43 15.64 21.96
C PHE A 515 -30.80 15.36 20.50
N ALA A 516 -29.87 14.90 19.67
CA ALA A 516 -30.17 14.53 18.29
C ALA A 516 -30.63 13.08 18.13
N LEU A 517 -30.56 12.25 19.19
CA LEU A 517 -30.80 10.81 19.08
C LEU A 517 -32.28 10.52 18.91
N THR A 518 -32.67 10.20 17.68
CA THR A 518 -34.07 9.95 17.31
C THR A 518 -34.37 8.48 17.08
N SER A 519 -33.35 7.64 16.83
CA SER A 519 -33.53 6.23 16.52
C SER A 519 -32.49 5.36 17.21
N VAL A 520 -32.93 4.26 17.81
CA VAL A 520 -32.06 3.24 18.41
C VAL A 520 -32.42 1.90 17.81
N TYR A 521 -31.46 1.26 17.16
CA TYR A 521 -31.63 -0.02 16.51
C TYR A 521 -31.00 -1.11 17.37
N CYS A 522 -31.78 -1.86 18.14
CA CYS A 522 -31.26 -2.95 18.96
C CYS A 522 -31.46 -4.28 18.25
N ARG A 523 -30.37 -4.90 17.77
CA ARG A 523 -30.41 -6.16 17.00
C ARG A 523 -30.60 -7.41 17.86
N SER A 524 -30.45 -7.30 19.18
CA SER A 524 -30.57 -8.46 20.07
C SER A 524 -31.97 -9.06 20.04
N VAL A 525 -32.05 -10.39 19.96
CA VAL A 525 -33.31 -11.12 20.06
C VAL A 525 -33.79 -11.15 21.51
N ILE A 526 -32.87 -11.12 22.48
CA ILE A 526 -33.17 -11.10 23.91
C ILE A 526 -32.93 -9.67 24.41
N PRO A 527 -33.92 -8.99 25.00
CA PRO A 527 -33.73 -7.61 25.43
C PRO A 527 -32.55 -7.50 26.41
N PRO A 528 -31.56 -6.64 26.13
CA PRO A 528 -30.47 -6.39 27.07
C PRO A 528 -31.02 -5.89 28.41
N VAL A 529 -30.32 -6.16 29.49
CA VAL A 529 -30.60 -5.49 30.77
C VAL A 529 -30.31 -3.99 30.57
N LEU A 530 -31.31 -3.16 30.82
CA LEU A 530 -31.24 -1.72 30.65
C LEU A 530 -31.03 -1.05 32.01
N GLY A 531 -29.99 -0.22 32.09
CA GLY A 531 -29.70 0.59 33.25
C GLY A 531 -30.73 1.70 33.47
N ASN A 532 -30.64 2.35 34.62
CA ASN A 532 -31.49 3.48 34.93
C ASN A 532 -31.10 4.69 34.08
N TYR A 533 -32.07 5.56 33.77
CA TYR A 533 -31.82 6.84 33.12
C TYR A 533 -31.17 6.74 31.72
N THR A 534 -31.21 5.57 31.06
CA THR A 534 -30.50 5.33 29.80
C THR A 534 -30.80 6.39 28.74
N PHE A 535 -32.04 6.86 28.63
CA PHE A 535 -32.46 7.93 27.71
C PHE A 535 -32.92 9.20 28.44
N GLU A 536 -32.43 9.46 29.65
CA GLU A 536 -32.80 10.67 30.39
C GLU A 536 -32.38 11.92 29.61
N ASN A 537 -33.31 12.88 29.48
CA ASN A 537 -33.12 14.10 28.68
C ASN A 537 -32.75 13.86 27.19
N THR A 538 -33.08 12.67 26.67
CA THR A 538 -32.91 12.31 25.26
C THR A 538 -34.28 12.25 24.58
N PRO A 539 -34.50 12.93 23.44
CA PRO A 539 -35.85 13.07 22.87
C PRO A 539 -36.45 11.76 22.35
N ASN A 540 -37.17 11.04 23.23
CA ASN A 540 -38.03 9.87 22.95
C ASN A 540 -37.65 9.10 21.66
N PRO A 541 -36.47 8.48 21.60
CA PRO A 541 -36.01 7.84 20.38
C PRO A 541 -36.96 6.68 20.02
N THR A 542 -37.20 6.48 18.74
CA THR A 542 -37.87 5.25 18.29
C THR A 542 -36.90 4.09 18.45
N ILE A 543 -37.31 3.05 19.19
CA ILE A 543 -36.48 1.89 19.47
C ILE A 543 -36.90 0.75 18.55
N TYR A 544 -36.12 0.51 17.52
CA TYR A 544 -36.32 -0.59 16.59
C TYR A 544 -35.71 -1.87 17.16
N VAL A 545 -36.48 -2.94 17.21
CA VAL A 545 -36.09 -4.26 17.75
C VAL A 545 -36.57 -5.36 16.81
N PRO A 546 -36.04 -6.60 16.85
CA PRO A 546 -36.48 -7.65 15.95
C PRO A 546 -37.99 -7.86 16.12
N THR A 547 -38.74 -7.92 15.03
CA THR A 547 -40.21 -8.05 15.07
C THR A 547 -40.68 -9.19 15.99
N ALA A 548 -39.95 -10.29 16.03
CA ALA A 548 -40.23 -11.44 16.90
C ALA A 548 -40.03 -11.17 18.41
N SER A 549 -39.28 -10.12 18.76
CA SER A 549 -38.86 -9.80 20.13
C SER A 549 -39.59 -8.58 20.72
N VAL A 550 -40.46 -7.91 19.95
CA VAL A 550 -41.20 -6.70 20.37
C VAL A 550 -41.90 -6.87 21.71
N GLU A 551 -42.59 -7.99 21.92
CA GLU A 551 -43.31 -8.24 23.19
C GLU A 551 -42.35 -8.38 24.37
N ALA A 552 -41.22 -9.09 24.18
CA ALA A 552 -40.21 -9.25 25.21
C ALA A 552 -39.55 -7.90 25.57
N TYR A 553 -39.23 -7.08 24.56
CA TYR A 553 -38.69 -5.74 24.79
C TYR A 553 -39.68 -4.83 25.51
N ARG A 554 -40.95 -4.82 25.11
CA ARG A 554 -41.97 -4.01 25.81
C ARG A 554 -42.21 -4.46 27.25
N ALA A 555 -42.03 -5.75 27.54
CA ALA A 555 -42.13 -6.27 28.89
C ALA A 555 -40.93 -5.87 29.76
N GLN A 556 -39.71 -5.97 29.22
CA GLN A 556 -38.48 -5.70 29.98
C GLN A 556 -38.13 -4.21 30.04
N TRP A 557 -38.36 -3.46 28.96
CA TRP A 557 -38.12 -2.01 28.83
C TRP A 557 -39.45 -1.27 28.90
N SER A 558 -40.23 -1.53 29.94
CA SER A 558 -41.62 -1.07 30.04
C SER A 558 -41.78 0.45 30.00
N GLU A 559 -40.78 1.20 30.48
CA GLU A 559 -40.74 2.66 30.41
C GLU A 559 -40.75 3.19 28.96
N TYR A 560 -40.16 2.43 28.04
CA TYR A 560 -40.01 2.78 26.63
C TYR A 560 -40.95 1.97 25.72
N ALA A 561 -41.95 1.29 26.28
CA ALA A 561 -42.82 0.37 25.52
C ALA A 561 -43.53 1.03 24.33
N SER A 562 -43.91 2.31 24.44
CA SER A 562 -44.54 3.08 23.37
C SER A 562 -43.58 3.50 22.26
N GLN A 563 -42.27 3.49 22.55
CA GLN A 563 -41.21 3.84 21.60
C GLN A 563 -40.71 2.61 20.83
N ILE A 564 -41.03 1.39 21.30
CA ILE A 564 -40.57 0.14 20.70
C ILE A 564 -41.41 -0.24 19.47
N VAL A 565 -40.72 -0.40 18.35
CA VAL A 565 -41.27 -0.76 17.04
C VAL A 565 -40.54 -2.00 16.51
N GLY A 566 -41.30 -2.94 15.94
CA GLY A 566 -40.73 -4.12 15.28
C GLY A 566 -40.07 -3.73 13.96
N TYR A 567 -38.90 -4.28 13.72
CA TYR A 567 -38.09 -4.03 12.53
C TYR A 567 -37.48 -5.35 12.03
N GLU A 568 -37.38 -5.49 10.71
CA GLU A 568 -36.63 -6.58 10.07
C GLU A 568 -35.24 -6.07 9.74
N PHE A 569 -34.25 -6.55 10.50
CA PHE A 569 -32.86 -6.12 10.45
C PHE A 569 -32.05 -6.68 9.28
#